data_AF-A0A7X9E4D4-F1
#
_entry.id   AF-A0A7X9E4D4-F1
#
_cell.length_a   1.000
_cell.length_b   1.000
_cell.length_c   1.000
_cell.angle_alpha   90.00
_cell.angle_beta   90.00
_cell.angle_gamma   90.00
#
_symmetry.space_group_name_H-M   'P 1'
#
loop_
_entity.id
_entity.type
_entity.pdbx_description
1 polymer ?
#
loop_
_entity_poly.entity_id
_entity_poly.type
_entity_poly.pdbx_seq_one_letter_code
_entity_poly.pdbx_strand_id
1 'polypeptide(L)'
;MKTKLQIAKNWLPRYTGTKIDEFGDFMLLTNFYNYVTKFADRFKCDINGIGRPMQTATNSKGLSIINFGIGSANAATIMDLLSARAPKGVLFLGKCGGLKH
;
A
#
# COMPACT_ATOMS: atom_id res chain seq x y z
N MET A 1 25.99 -9.23 5.52
CA MET A 1 25.13 -8.02 5.51
C MET A 1 23.76 -8.40 4.94
N LYS A 2 22.64 -7.95 5.51
CA LYS A 2 21.32 -8.21 4.91
C LYS A 2 21.15 -7.33 3.67
N THR A 3 20.63 -7.88 2.58
CA THR A 3 20.36 -7.11 1.36
C THR A 3 19.09 -6.26 1.52
N LYS A 4 18.96 -5.18 0.73
CA LYS A 4 17.75 -4.33 0.71
C LYS A 4 16.48 -5.17 0.49
N LEU A 5 16.54 -6.12 -0.44
CA LEU A 5 15.42 -7.02 -0.74
C LEU A 5 15.04 -7.91 0.45
N GLN A 6 16.02 -8.44 1.20
CA GLN A 6 15.74 -9.23 2.41
C GLN A 6 15.06 -8.40 3.50
N ILE A 7 15.47 -7.13 3.64
CA ILE A 7 14.84 -6.18 4.57
C ILE A 7 13.40 -5.91 4.13
N ALA A 8 13.19 -5.53 2.86
CA ALA A 8 11.86 -5.25 2.34
C ALA A 8 10.91 -6.45 2.49
N LYS A 9 11.37 -7.67 2.17
CA LYS A 9 10.59 -8.91 2.35
C LYS A 9 10.19 -9.18 3.81
N ASN A 10 11.04 -8.83 4.76
CA ASN A 10 10.75 -9.02 6.18
C ASN A 10 9.76 -7.96 6.70
N TRP A 11 9.94 -6.70 6.30
CA TRP A 11 9.22 -5.57 6.89
C TRP A 11 7.88 -5.27 6.22
N LEU A 12 7.71 -5.54 4.91
CA LEU A 12 6.45 -5.27 4.21
C LEU A 12 5.25 -5.93 4.94
N PRO A 13 5.27 -7.24 5.26
CA PRO A 13 4.17 -7.87 6.00
C PRO A 13 4.01 -7.38 7.44
N ARG A 14 5.06 -6.80 8.04
CA ARG A 14 5.00 -6.24 9.40
C ARG A 14 4.23 -4.91 9.41
N TYR A 15 4.50 -4.03 8.45
CA TYR A 15 3.77 -2.78 8.28
C TYR A 15 2.33 -2.99 7.85
N THR A 16 2.09 -3.97 6.97
CA THR A 16 0.80 -4.14 6.30
C THR A 16 -0.10 -5.22 6.87
N GLY A 17 0.47 -6.19 7.58
CA GLY A 17 -0.26 -7.40 7.99
C GLY A 17 -0.69 -8.30 6.83
N THR A 18 -0.21 -8.03 5.61
CA THR A 18 -0.51 -8.78 4.38
C THR A 18 0.73 -9.51 3.92
N LYS A 19 0.60 -10.79 3.53
CA LYS A 19 1.74 -11.52 2.98
C LYS A 19 2.13 -10.95 1.63
N ILE A 20 3.39 -11.12 1.23
CA ILE A 20 3.89 -10.57 -0.03
C ILE A 20 3.10 -11.11 -1.22
N ASP A 21 2.77 -12.39 -1.21
CA ASP A 21 2.08 -13.07 -2.32
C ASP A 21 0.58 -12.73 -2.39
N GLU A 22 0.02 -12.09 -1.35
CA GLU A 22 -1.37 -11.60 -1.31
C GLU A 22 -1.52 -10.21 -1.96
N PHE A 23 -0.40 -9.59 -2.36
CA PHE A 23 -0.43 -8.35 -3.13
C PHE A 23 -0.60 -8.62 -4.63
N GLY A 24 -1.41 -7.79 -5.27
CA GLY A 24 -1.59 -7.76 -6.71
C GLY A 24 -0.34 -7.30 -7.48
N ASP A 25 -0.44 -7.27 -8.80
CA ASP A 25 0.63 -6.75 -9.66
C ASP A 25 0.59 -5.22 -9.79
N PHE A 26 -0.57 -4.61 -9.50
CA PHE A 26 -0.77 -3.16 -9.57
C PHE A 26 -1.14 -2.61 -8.20
N MET A 27 -0.56 -1.46 -7.85
CA MET A 27 -0.71 -0.83 -6.54
C MET A 27 -1.36 0.54 -6.64
N LEU A 28 -2.38 0.76 -5.81
CA LEU A 28 -2.88 2.08 -5.45
C LEU A 28 -2.30 2.45 -4.08
N LEU A 29 -1.65 3.60 -4.01
CA LEU A 29 -1.27 4.21 -2.73
C LEU A 29 -2.29 5.28 -2.36
N THR A 30 -2.57 5.41 -1.08
CA THR A 30 -3.38 6.51 -0.55
C THR A 30 -2.89 6.91 0.83
N ASN A 31 -3.29 8.10 1.26
CA ASN A 31 -3.13 8.59 2.62
C ASN A 31 -4.48 8.74 3.35
N PHE A 32 -5.56 8.20 2.77
CA PHE A 32 -6.92 8.25 3.31
C PHE A 32 -7.46 6.85 3.57
N TYR A 33 -7.72 6.52 4.84
CA TYR A 33 -8.32 5.22 5.20
C TYR A 33 -9.69 4.98 4.52
N ASN A 34 -10.47 6.03 4.33
CA ASN A 34 -11.76 5.97 3.61
C ASN A 34 -11.65 5.43 2.17
N TYR A 35 -10.50 5.59 1.51
CA TYR A 35 -10.31 5.01 0.18
C TYR A 35 -10.14 3.49 0.26
N VAL A 36 -9.51 2.98 1.34
CA VAL A 36 -9.36 1.54 1.57
C VAL A 36 -10.72 0.90 1.88
N THR A 37 -11.54 1.53 2.73
CA THR A 37 -12.90 1.02 3.03
C THR A 37 -13.77 1.00 1.78
N LYS A 38 -13.80 2.09 1.00
CA LYS A 38 -14.54 2.14 -0.27
C LYS A 38 -14.02 1.14 -1.30
N PHE A 39 -12.71 0.91 -1.36
CA PHE A 39 -12.12 -0.11 -2.22
C PHE A 39 -12.60 -1.50 -1.81
N ALA A 40 -12.50 -1.83 -0.52
CA ALA A 40 -12.94 -3.09 0.05
C ALA A 40 -14.43 -3.35 -0.24
N ASP A 41 -15.29 -2.37 0.02
CA ASP A 41 -16.74 -2.45 -0.22
C ASP A 41 -17.08 -2.64 -1.70
N ARG A 42 -16.35 -1.95 -2.59
CA ARG A 42 -16.56 -1.98 -4.04
C ARG A 42 -16.14 -3.31 -4.64
N PHE A 43 -15.02 -3.87 -4.19
CA PHE A 43 -14.47 -5.10 -4.73
C PHE A 43 -14.80 -6.34 -3.91
N LYS A 44 -15.57 -6.18 -2.81
CA LYS A 44 -15.96 -7.27 -1.90
C LYS A 44 -14.75 -8.07 -1.42
N CYS A 45 -13.75 -7.36 -0.90
CA CYS A 45 -12.52 -7.94 -0.37
C CYS A 45 -12.24 -7.42 1.04
N ASP A 46 -11.48 -8.20 1.80
CA ASP A 46 -11.20 -7.88 3.20
C ASP A 46 -10.11 -6.81 3.33
N ILE A 47 -10.23 -6.01 4.39
CA ILE A 47 -9.19 -5.07 4.80
C ILE A 47 -8.22 -5.81 5.72
N ASN A 48 -6.96 -5.86 5.32
CA ASN A 48 -5.88 -6.42 6.12
C ASN A 48 -5.14 -5.32 6.89
N GLY A 49 -4.49 -5.72 7.98
CA GLY A 49 -3.66 -4.80 8.77
C GLY A 49 -4.44 -3.79 9.61
N ILE A 50 -5.68 -4.10 10.01
CA ILE A 50 -6.42 -3.27 10.98
C ILE A 50 -5.56 -3.12 12.25
N GLY A 51 -5.35 -1.87 12.69
CA GLY A 51 -4.48 -1.53 13.82
C GLY A 51 -2.98 -1.49 13.52
N ARG A 52 -2.55 -1.83 12.29
CA ARG A 52 -1.15 -1.67 11.85
C ARG A 52 -0.92 -0.31 11.20
N PRO A 53 0.34 0.12 10.98
CA PRO A 53 0.61 1.42 10.39
C PRO A 53 0.07 1.59 8.97
N MET A 54 -0.02 0.52 8.17
CA MET A 54 -0.41 0.62 6.76
C MET A 54 -1.49 -0.40 6.40
N GLN A 55 -2.76 0.00 6.31
CA GLN A 55 -3.84 -0.94 5.97
C GLN A 55 -3.86 -1.22 4.47
N THR A 56 -4.31 -2.41 4.10
CA THR A 56 -4.37 -2.82 2.69
C THR A 56 -5.68 -3.51 2.38
N ALA A 57 -6.00 -3.59 1.09
CA ALA A 57 -6.99 -4.50 0.56
C ALA A 57 -6.56 -4.93 -0.84
N THR A 58 -6.80 -6.18 -1.22
CA THR A 58 -6.46 -6.71 -2.55
C THR A 58 -7.71 -7.33 -3.17
N ASN A 59 -8.03 -6.95 -4.40
CA ASN A 59 -9.14 -7.56 -5.13
C ASN A 59 -8.71 -8.80 -5.94
N SER A 60 -9.69 -9.56 -6.44
CA SER A 60 -9.46 -10.76 -7.24
C SER A 60 -8.86 -10.52 -8.64
N LYS A 61 -8.70 -9.26 -9.06
CA LYS A 61 -8.14 -8.86 -10.37
C LYS A 61 -6.67 -8.44 -10.29
N GLY A 62 -6.01 -8.65 -9.14
CA GLY A 62 -4.59 -8.32 -8.96
C GLY A 62 -4.32 -6.83 -8.79
N LEU A 63 -5.29 -6.07 -8.27
CA LEU A 63 -5.12 -4.68 -7.84
C LEU A 63 -5.17 -4.62 -6.31
N SER A 64 -4.16 -4.01 -5.71
CA SER A 64 -4.13 -3.74 -4.28
C SER A 64 -4.19 -2.24 -4.00
N ILE A 65 -4.78 -1.87 -2.87
CA ILE A 65 -4.69 -0.53 -2.31
C ILE A 65 -3.94 -0.58 -0.96
N ILE A 66 -3.10 0.42 -0.71
CA ILE A 66 -2.33 0.56 0.53
C ILE A 66 -2.51 1.98 1.05
N ASN A 67 -3.03 2.11 2.27
CA ASN A 67 -2.97 3.36 3.01
C ASN A 67 -1.61 3.46 3.71
N PHE A 68 -0.71 4.31 3.22
CA PHE A 68 0.61 4.49 3.85
C PHE A 68 0.61 5.59 4.93
N GLY A 69 -0.52 6.27 5.15
CA GLY A 69 -0.61 7.41 6.06
C GLY A 69 -0.05 8.70 5.47
N ILE A 70 0.32 9.65 6.33
CA ILE A 70 0.76 11.00 5.93
C ILE A 70 2.28 11.13 6.13
N GLY A 71 2.93 11.93 5.28
CA GLY A 71 4.33 12.34 5.42
C GLY A 71 5.27 11.72 4.39
N SER A 72 6.30 12.47 4.02
CA SER A 72 7.32 12.04 3.05
C SER A 72 8.10 10.81 3.50
N ALA A 73 8.37 10.67 4.80
CA ALA A 73 9.03 9.51 5.37
C ALA A 73 8.25 8.20 5.11
N ASN A 74 6.93 8.23 5.28
CA ASN A 74 6.07 7.07 5.01
C ASN A 74 5.99 6.77 3.51
N ALA A 75 5.92 7.82 2.68
CA ALA A 75 5.94 7.66 1.22
C ALA A 75 7.23 6.98 0.73
N ALA A 76 8.40 7.42 1.22
CA ALA A 76 9.67 6.76 0.89
C ALA A 76 9.70 5.32 1.42
N THR A 77 9.25 5.11 2.66
CA THR A 77 9.22 3.79 3.29
C THR A 77 8.39 2.79 2.48
N ILE A 78 7.16 3.13 2.10
CA ILE A 78 6.32 2.18 1.34
C ILE A 78 6.90 1.87 -0.03
N MET A 79 7.52 2.84 -0.71
CA MET A 79 8.17 2.61 -2.00
C MET A 79 9.38 1.66 -1.87
N ASP A 80 10.18 1.80 -0.81
CA ASP A 80 11.27 0.88 -0.52
C ASP A 80 10.76 -0.53 -0.19
N LEU A 81 9.67 -0.65 0.58
CA LEU A 81 9.07 -1.93 0.94
C LEU A 81 8.44 -2.64 -0.27
N LEU A 82 7.82 -1.90 -1.19
CA LEU A 82 7.22 -2.46 -2.41
C LEU A 82 8.25 -3.11 -3.35
N SER A 83 9.55 -2.83 -3.19
CA SER A 83 10.61 -3.59 -3.88
C SER A 83 10.57 -5.10 -3.60
N ALA A 84 9.96 -5.53 -2.49
CA ALA A 84 9.74 -6.93 -2.17
C ALA A 84 8.73 -7.62 -3.09
N ARG A 85 7.75 -6.88 -3.59
CA ARG A 85 6.69 -7.39 -4.49
C ARG A 85 6.97 -7.13 -5.96
N ALA A 86 7.82 -6.13 -6.27
CA ALA A 86 8.15 -5.68 -7.62
C ALA A 86 6.89 -5.47 -8.49
N PRO A 87 5.98 -4.55 -8.08
CA PRO A 87 4.74 -4.30 -8.82
C PRO A 87 5.02 -3.74 -10.22
N LYS A 88 4.13 -4.02 -11.17
CA LYS A 88 4.19 -3.52 -12.56
C LYS A 88 3.84 -2.04 -12.68
N GLY A 89 3.09 -1.51 -11.72
CA GLY A 89 2.70 -0.11 -11.69
C GLY A 89 2.21 0.33 -10.32
N VAL A 90 2.47 1.59 -9.99
CA VAL A 90 2.06 2.22 -8.72
C VAL A 90 1.44 3.58 -9.03
N LEU A 91 0.24 3.84 -8.49
CA LEU A 91 -0.45 5.13 -8.63
C LEU A 91 -0.84 5.67 -7.25
N PHE A 92 -0.54 6.93 -6.98
CA PHE A 92 -0.90 7.59 -5.73
C PHE A 92 -2.19 8.40 -5.87
N LEU A 93 -3.20 8.03 -5.07
CA LEU A 93 -4.49 8.71 -4.92
C LEU A 93 -4.46 9.57 -3.65
N GLY A 94 -4.18 10.86 -3.84
CA GLY A 94 -4.07 11.84 -2.77
C GLY A 94 -4.87 13.11 -3.03
N LYS A 95 -4.54 14.17 -2.29
CA LYS A 95 -5.04 15.53 -2.50
C LYS A 95 -3.88 16.50 -2.69
N CYS A 96 -4.15 17.61 -3.36
CA CYS A 96 -3.24 18.75 -3.44
C CYS A 96 -4.01 20.06 -3.20
N GLY A 97 -3.30 21.11 -2.76
CA GLY A 97 -3.85 22.46 -2.73
C GLY A 97 -3.69 23.12 -4.09
N GLY A 98 -4.77 23.65 -4.67
CA GLY A 98 -4.71 24.43 -5.90
C GLY A 98 -4.13 25.81 -5.62
N LEU A 99 -3.07 26.19 -6.34
CA LEU A 99 -2.43 27.51 -6.23
C LEU A 99 -2.77 28.45 -7.40
N LYS A 100 -3.45 27.92 -8.42
CA LYS A 100 -3.80 28.70 -9.62
C LYS A 100 -5.09 29.46 -9.37
N HIS A 101 -5.00 30.78 -9.46
CA HIS A 101 -6.08 31.74 -9.68
C HIS A 101 -6.03 32.22 -11.13
#